data_AF-A0A352X2E5-F1
#
_entry.id   AF-A0A352X2E5-F1
#
_cell.length_a   1.000
_cell.length_b   1.000
_cell.length_c   1.000
_cell.angle_alpha   90.00
_cell.angle_beta   90.00
_cell.angle_gamma   90.00
#
_symmetry.space_group_name_H-M   'P 1'
#
loop_
_entity.id
_entity.type
_entity.pdbx_description
1 polymer ?
#
loop_
_entity_poly.entity_id
_entity_poly.type
_entity_poly.pdbx_seq_one_letter_code
_entity_poly.pdbx_strand_id
1 'polypeptide(L)'
;QDPSQTLSRLMRYEYYGYPADFLFRYRQEVEATTIEDVQRVAAKYLQPDKLVTLVVGNSKTIIPPLTSISPKVTSLDITIPAPKNS
;
A
#
# COMPACT_ATOMS: atom_id res chain seq x y z
N GLN A 1 21.81 0.66 -15.10
CA GLN A 1 20.59 -0.05 -15.57
C GLN A 1 21.07 -1.39 -16.10
N ASP A 2 20.52 -2.50 -15.59
CA ASP A 2 20.86 -3.85 -16.08
C ASP A 2 19.97 -4.16 -17.30
N PRO A 3 20.52 -4.48 -18.49
CA PRO A 3 19.75 -4.80 -19.68
C PRO A 3 18.69 -5.89 -19.48
N SER A 4 18.96 -6.87 -18.61
CA SER A 4 18.02 -7.96 -18.30
C SER A 4 16.76 -7.46 -17.60
N GLN A 5 16.88 -6.44 -16.75
CA GLN A 5 15.76 -5.83 -16.05
C GLN A 5 14.86 -5.04 -17.00
N THR A 6 15.45 -4.33 -17.95
CA THR A 6 14.68 -3.61 -18.99
C THR A 6 13.91 -4.59 -19.87
N LEU A 7 14.56 -5.65 -20.34
CA LEU A 7 13.90 -6.68 -21.17
C LEU A 7 12.77 -7.38 -20.40
N SER A 8 13.00 -7.76 -19.14
CA SER A 8 11.99 -8.42 -18.31
C SER A 8 10.75 -7.54 -18.09
N ARG A 9 10.93 -6.23 -17.97
CA ARG A 9 9.81 -5.27 -17.86
C ARG A 9 9.02 -5.16 -19.17
N LEU A 10 9.71 -5.05 -20.31
CA LEU A 10 9.05 -4.99 -21.63
C LEU A 10 8.27 -6.27 -21.94
N MET A 11 8.87 -7.44 -21.68
CA MET A 11 8.20 -8.74 -21.81
C MET A 11 6.94 -8.83 -20.95
N ARG A 12 6.98 -8.27 -19.73
CA ARG A 12 5.82 -8.23 -18.84
C ARG A 12 4.69 -7.35 -19.39
N TYR A 13 5.01 -6.19 -19.93
CA TYR A 13 4.02 -5.30 -20.53
C TYR A 13 3.35 -5.93 -21.75
N GLU A 14 4.13 -6.56 -22.62
CA GLU A 14 3.61 -7.30 -23.78
C GLU A 14 2.69 -8.45 -23.32
N TYR A 15 3.14 -9.24 -22.35
CA TYR A 15 2.35 -10.36 -21.80
C TYR A 15 0.99 -9.92 -21.25
N TYR A 16 0.92 -8.76 -20.60
CA TYR A 16 -0.33 -8.19 -20.08
C TYR A 16 -1.08 -7.31 -21.10
N GLY A 17 -0.64 -7.23 -22.36
CA GLY A 17 -1.31 -6.51 -23.44
C GLY A 17 -1.23 -4.98 -23.32
N TYR A 18 -0.20 -4.44 -22.68
CA TYR A 18 0.00 -3.00 -22.58
C TYR A 18 0.45 -2.43 -23.94
N PRO A 19 0.04 -1.21 -24.30
CA PRO A 19 0.52 -0.56 -25.53
C PRO A 19 2.05 -0.43 -25.58
N ALA A 20 2.64 -0.55 -26.77
CA ALA A 20 4.09 -0.45 -26.96
C ALA A 20 4.66 0.91 -26.54
N ASP A 21 3.85 1.97 -26.59
CA ASP A 21 4.20 3.33 -26.20
C ASP A 21 3.87 3.65 -24.73
N PHE A 22 3.36 2.67 -23.97
CA PHE A 22 2.88 2.84 -22.59
C PHE A 22 3.89 3.57 -21.70
N LEU A 23 5.18 3.20 -21.78
CA LEU A 23 6.22 3.82 -20.95
C LEU A 23 6.42 5.30 -21.26
N PHE A 24 6.33 5.68 -22.54
CA PHE A 24 6.48 7.07 -22.96
C PHE A 24 5.27 7.89 -22.50
N ARG A 25 4.06 7.36 -22.75
CA ARG A 25 2.81 8.00 -22.32
C ARG A 25 2.72 8.14 -20.81
N TYR A 26 3.00 7.07 -20.07
CA TYR A 26 2.98 7.07 -18.61
C TYR A 26 3.91 8.15 -18.04
N ARG A 27 5.13 8.26 -18.57
CA ARG A 27 6.06 9.33 -18.17
C ARG A 27 5.49 10.72 -18.45
N GLN A 28 4.99 10.96 -19.66
CA GLN A 28 4.40 12.25 -20.04
C GLN A 28 3.21 12.63 -19.16
N GLU A 29 2.33 11.67 -18.87
CA GLU A 29 1.14 11.89 -18.03
C GLU A 29 1.51 12.15 -16.57
N VAL A 30 2.54 11.48 -16.03
CA VAL A 30 3.07 11.76 -14.70
C VAL A 30 3.72 13.14 -14.63
N GLU A 31 4.53 13.52 -15.62
CA GLU A 31 5.16 14.85 -15.70
C GLU A 31 4.11 15.97 -15.84
N ALA A 32 2.99 15.71 -16.51
CA ALA A 32 1.89 16.65 -16.68
C ALA A 32 0.92 16.72 -15.49
N THR A 33 1.09 15.88 -14.46
CA THR A 33 0.18 15.83 -13.31
C THR A 33 0.23 17.13 -12.51
N THR A 34 -0.94 17.70 -12.24
CA THR A 34 -1.08 18.98 -11.53
C THR A 34 -1.35 18.80 -10.03
N ILE A 35 -1.24 19.89 -9.26
CA ILE A 35 -1.61 19.91 -7.83
C ILE A 35 -3.11 19.65 -7.68
N GLU A 36 -3.91 20.25 -8.57
CA GLU A 36 -5.36 20.13 -8.61
C GLU A 36 -5.79 18.67 -8.85
N ASP A 37 -5.09 17.94 -9.71
CA ASP A 37 -5.32 16.51 -9.93
C ASP A 37 -5.08 15.69 -8.66
N VAL A 38 -3.98 15.96 -7.96
CA VAL A 38 -3.65 15.28 -6.70
C VAL A 38 -4.72 15.57 -5.65
N GLN A 39 -5.11 16.83 -5.48
CA GLN A 39 -6.15 17.22 -4.51
C GLN A 39 -7.51 16.58 -4.84
N ARG A 40 -7.90 16.56 -6.12
CA ARG A 40 -9.15 15.94 -6.59
C ARG A 40 -9.17 14.43 -6.30
N VAL A 41 -8.08 13.72 -6.58
CA VAL A 41 -7.98 12.27 -6.33
C VAL A 41 -7.93 11.99 -4.83
N ALA A 42 -7.19 12.79 -4.05
CA ALA A 42 -7.15 12.68 -2.61
C ALA A 42 -8.56 12.82 -2.00
N ALA A 43 -9.33 13.85 -2.37
CA ALA A 43 -10.70 14.03 -1.91
C ALA A 43 -11.64 12.87 -2.28
N LYS A 44 -11.38 12.19 -3.41
CA LYS A 44 -12.20 11.05 -3.86
C LYS A 44 -11.89 9.76 -3.11
N TYR A 45 -10.61 9.46 -2.89
CA TYR A 45 -10.16 8.13 -2.43
C TYR A 45 -9.68 8.10 -0.99
N LEU A 46 -9.18 9.20 -0.43
CA LEU A 46 -8.88 9.27 1.00
C LEU A 46 -10.18 9.52 1.75
N GLN A 47 -10.79 8.43 2.21
CA GLN A 47 -12.04 8.42 2.98
C GLN A 47 -11.67 8.10 4.44
N PRO A 48 -11.49 9.12 5.31
CA PRO A 48 -10.94 8.91 6.66
C PRO A 48 -11.75 7.94 7.50
N ASP A 49 -13.06 7.91 7.30
CA ASP A 49 -14.02 7.00 7.92
C ASP A 49 -13.85 5.53 7.52
N LYS A 50 -13.15 5.26 6.41
CA LYS A 50 -12.86 3.91 5.90
C LYS A 50 -11.40 3.49 6.08
N LEU A 51 -10.59 4.30 6.76
CA LEU A 51 -9.20 3.95 7.04
C LEU A 51 -9.13 2.88 8.13
N VAL A 52 -8.23 1.91 7.94
CA VAL A 52 -7.92 0.86 8.92
C VAL A 52 -6.52 1.10 9.47
N THR A 53 -6.42 1.27 10.78
CA THR A 53 -5.14 1.43 11.47
C THR A 53 -4.72 0.11 12.09
N LEU A 54 -3.61 -0.46 11.61
CA LEU A 54 -2.98 -1.64 12.19
C LEU A 54 -1.75 -1.23 12.98
N VAL A 55 -1.72 -1.56 14.27
CA VAL A 55 -0.56 -1.34 15.14
C VAL A 55 0.03 -2.69 15.51
N VAL A 56 1.33 -2.87 15.25
CA VAL A 56 2.07 -4.09 15.57
C VAL A 56 3.12 -3.77 16.64
N GLY A 57 3.04 -4.46 17.78
CA GLY A 57 3.98 -4.27 18.87
C GLY A 57 3.49 -4.86 20.19
N ASN A 58 4.31 -4.75 21.23
CA ASN A 58 3.92 -5.15 22.57
C ASN A 58 2.96 -4.11 23.16
N SER A 59 1.67 -4.48 23.27
CA SER A 59 0.63 -3.59 23.78
C SER A 59 0.92 -3.03 25.18
N LYS A 60 1.66 -3.77 26.02
CA LYS A 60 2.00 -3.35 27.39
C LYS A 60 3.01 -2.20 27.45
N THR A 61 3.77 -1.98 26.38
CA THR A 61 4.80 -0.93 26.32
C THR A 61 4.35 0.30 25.54
N ILE A 62 3.14 0.27 24.96
CA ILE A 62 2.58 1.42 24.24
C ILE A 62 1.97 2.38 25.25
N ILE A 63 2.66 3.50 25.48
CA ILE A 63 2.26 4.55 26.41
C ILE A 63 2.23 5.88 25.64
N PRO A 64 1.09 6.60 25.61
CA PRO A 64 -0.20 6.26 26.22
C PRO A 64 -0.89 5.06 25.51
N PRO A 65 -1.83 4.37 26.17
CA PRO A 65 -2.53 3.22 25.57
C PRO A 65 -3.26 3.63 24.29
N LEU A 66 -3.42 2.72 23.33
CA LEU A 66 -4.09 3.00 22.04
C LEU A 66 -5.54 3.50 22.19
N THR A 67 -6.19 3.18 23.31
CA THR A 67 -7.51 3.70 23.67
C THR A 67 -7.54 5.22 23.83
N SER A 68 -6.39 5.87 24.04
CA SER A 68 -6.27 7.33 24.05
C SER A 68 -6.43 7.96 22.66
N ILE A 69 -6.20 7.19 21.59
CA ILE A 69 -6.29 7.65 20.20
C ILE A 69 -7.64 7.27 19.60
N SER A 70 -8.15 6.08 19.94
CA SER A 70 -9.49 5.64 19.50
C SER A 70 -10.12 4.71 20.55
N PRO A 71 -11.40 4.90 20.90
CA PRO A 71 -12.08 4.03 21.86
C PRO A 71 -12.34 2.61 21.31
N LYS A 72 -12.26 2.40 19.98
CA LYS A 72 -12.47 1.10 19.34
C LYS A 72 -11.13 0.48 18.94
N VAL A 73 -10.50 -0.22 19.87
CA VAL A 73 -9.30 -1.03 19.62
C VAL A 73 -9.69 -2.51 19.60
N THR A 74 -9.42 -3.21 18.50
CA THR A 74 -9.58 -4.67 18.40
C THR A 74 -8.22 -5.32 18.54
N SER A 75 -8.01 -6.10 19.61
CA SER A 75 -6.78 -6.86 19.79
C SER A 75 -6.87 -8.21 19.09
N LEU A 76 -5.86 -8.54 18.30
CA LEU A 76 -5.73 -9.83 17.64
C LEU A 76 -4.59 -10.60 18.30
N ASP A 77 -4.89 -11.79 18.81
CA ASP A 77 -3.87 -12.73 19.25
C ASP A 77 -3.25 -13.41 18.03
N ILE A 78 -1.95 -13.21 17.84
CA ILE A 78 -1.17 -13.81 16.76
C ILE A 78 -0.24 -14.93 17.25
N THR A 79 -0.44 -15.40 18.49
CA THR A 79 0.38 -16.48 19.06
C THR A 79 0.21 -17.76 18.27
N ILE A 80 1.34 -18.35 17.87
CA ILE A 80 1.36 -19.64 17.18
C ILE A 80 1.07 -20.73 18.24
N PRO A 81 0.04 -21.58 18.05
CA PRO A 81 -0.25 -22.65 18.98
C PRO A 81 0.90 -23.67 18.99
N ALA A 82 1.21 -24.22 20.16
CA ALA A 82 2.22 -25.27 20.29
C ALA A 82 1.82 -26.52 19.47
N PRO A 83 2.77 -27.21 18.82
CA PRO A 83 2.48 -28.46 18.14
C PRO A 83 1.94 -29.50 19.15
N LYS A 84 0.90 -30.23 18.75
CA LYS A 84 0.41 -31.38 19.53
C LYS A 84 1.44 -32.49 19.45
N ASN A 85 2.23 -32.67 20.51
CA ASN A 85 3.07 -33.86 20.65
C ASN A 85 2.14 -35.08 20.81
N SER A 86 2.23 -36.02 19.86
CA SER A 86 1.61 -37.36 19.94
C SER A 86 2.59 -38.34 20.57
#